data_AF-A0A0J9T7M9-F1
#
_entry.id   AF-A0A0J9T7M9-F1
#
_cell.length_a   1.000
_cell.length_b   1.000
_cell.length_c   1.000
_cell.angle_alpha   90.00
_cell.angle_beta   90.00
_cell.angle_gamma   90.00
#
_symmetry.space_group_name_H-M   'P 1'
#
loop_
_entity.id
_entity.type
_entity.pdbx_description
1 polymer ?
#
loop_
_entity_poly.entity_id
_entity_poly.type
_entity_poly.pdbx_seq_one_letter_code
_entity_poly.pdbx_strand_id
1 'polypeptide(L)'
;MRNHKNNHFDRTRFPPCVFYLDYDDDDVLRGNIQRRVDAMISKGLLDEAIELKKMNEDANVKLFGKGINQSIAYKEFDTYIEKKINNVSDEDLFNVCKENLIRKTYRYAKRQRRWILNRFVKCYDIPLNRVDVSRDYAKQLASAVRTVLEFCRS
;
A
#
# COMPACT_ATOMS: atom_id res chain seq x y z
N MET A 1 -1.32 16.65 18.75
CA MET A 1 -2.39 16.07 17.89
C MET A 1 -3.73 16.48 18.47
N ARG A 2 -4.55 17.27 17.76
CA ARG A 2 -5.92 17.54 18.22
C ARG A 2 -6.67 16.20 18.22
N ASN A 3 -7.10 15.73 19.39
CA ASN A 3 -8.08 14.65 19.45
C ASN A 3 -9.38 15.23 18.90
N HIS A 4 -9.80 14.77 17.72
CA HIS A 4 -11.14 15.02 17.22
C HIS A 4 -12.10 14.22 18.11
N LYS A 5 -12.50 14.82 19.24
CA LYS A 5 -13.29 14.19 20.31
C LYS A 5 -14.74 13.84 19.90
N ASN A 6 -15.13 14.04 18.63
CA ASN A 6 -16.53 14.02 18.20
C ASN A 6 -16.82 13.09 17.00
N ASN A 7 -15.97 12.10 16.73
CA ASN A 7 -16.18 11.18 15.62
C ASN A 7 -16.82 9.89 16.12
N HIS A 8 -18.09 9.98 16.51
CA HIS A 8 -18.89 8.81 16.84
C HIS A 8 -19.37 8.13 15.55
N PHE A 9 -19.35 6.80 15.54
CA PHE A 9 -19.71 5.97 14.39
C PHE A 9 -21.16 6.18 13.91
N ASP A 10 -22.07 6.47 14.84
CA ASP A 10 -23.49 6.81 14.62
C ASP A 10 -23.70 8.13 13.86
N ARG A 11 -22.68 8.99 13.78
CA ARG A 11 -22.72 10.29 13.08
C ARG A 11 -22.09 10.26 11.69
N THR A 12 -21.81 9.07 11.17
CA THR A 12 -21.33 8.90 9.79
C THR A 12 -22.43 9.26 8.79
N ARG A 13 -22.04 9.74 7.60
CA ARG A 13 -23.01 10.14 6.56
C ARG A 13 -23.91 8.99 6.10
N PHE A 14 -23.40 7.76 6.16
CA PHE A 14 -24.09 6.54 5.80
C PHE A 14 -23.74 5.44 6.80
N PRO A 15 -24.64 4.49 7.09
CA PRO A 15 -24.33 3.30 7.89
C PRO A 15 -23.14 2.53 7.27
N PRO A 16 -21.99 2.43 7.95
CA PRO A 16 -20.82 1.76 7.37
C PRO A 16 -20.81 0.27 7.70
N CYS A 17 -20.54 -0.59 6.72
CA CYS A 17 -20.11 -1.97 6.95
C CYS A 17 -18.62 -2.09 6.57
N VAL A 18 -17.73 -1.97 7.55
CA VAL A 18 -16.27 -1.90 7.28
C VAL A 18 -15.64 -3.27 7.39
N PHE A 19 -14.90 -3.66 6.35
CA PHE A 19 -14.06 -4.85 6.35
C PHE A 19 -12.58 -4.45 6.43
N TYR A 20 -11.82 -5.17 7.24
CA TYR A 20 -10.39 -4.99 7.37
C TYR A 20 -9.67 -6.28 6.99
N LEU A 21 -9.07 -6.28 5.79
CA LEU A 21 -8.23 -7.37 5.32
C LEU A 21 -6.83 -7.22 5.91
N ASP A 22 -6.37 -8.22 6.64
CA ASP A 22 -5.04 -8.19 7.24
C ASP A 22 -4.41 -9.58 7.26
N TYR A 23 -3.09 -9.61 7.36
CA TYR A 23 -2.33 -10.84 7.56
C TYR A 23 -2.07 -11.03 9.05
N ASP A 24 -2.46 -12.18 9.59
CA ASP A 24 -1.99 -12.61 10.92
C ASP A 24 -0.49 -12.98 10.89
N ASP A 25 -0.06 -13.55 9.77
CA ASP A 25 1.32 -13.95 9.53
C ASP A 25 2.10 -12.87 8.76
N ASP A 26 3.01 -12.19 9.46
CA ASP A 26 3.86 -11.14 8.89
C ASP A 26 4.86 -11.69 7.85
N ASP A 27 5.24 -12.97 7.92
CA ASP A 27 6.16 -13.59 6.97
C ASP A 27 5.46 -13.89 5.64
N VAL A 28 4.20 -14.33 5.70
CA VAL A 28 3.33 -14.44 4.50
C VAL A 28 3.17 -13.07 3.83
N LEU A 29 2.93 -12.01 4.61
CA LEU A 29 2.85 -10.64 4.09
C LEU A 29 4.15 -10.21 3.40
N ARG A 30 5.31 -10.45 4.04
CA ARG A 30 6.62 -10.12 3.45
C ARG A 30 6.86 -10.87 2.14
N GLY A 31 6.59 -12.18 2.12
CA GLY A 31 6.73 -13.01 0.92
C GLY A 31 5.81 -12.55 -0.22
N ASN A 32 4.56 -12.19 0.09
CA ASN A 32 3.63 -11.63 -0.89
C ASN A 32 4.08 -10.26 -1.43
N ILE A 33 4.63 -9.39 -0.58
CA ILE A 33 5.17 -8.10 -1.01
C ILE A 33 6.35 -8.32 -1.97
N GLN A 34 7.26 -9.23 -1.65
CA GLN A 34 8.39 -9.55 -2.52
C GLN A 34 7.91 -10.07 -3.89
N ARG A 35 7.04 -11.09 -3.91
CA ARG A 35 6.45 -11.61 -5.15
C ARG A 35 5.77 -10.53 -5.99
N ARG A 36 5.04 -9.61 -5.33
CA ARG A 36 4.38 -8.50 -6.01
C ARG A 36 5.41 -7.53 -6.63
N VAL A 37 6.48 -7.20 -5.91
CA VAL A 37 7.55 -6.33 -6.45
C VAL A 37 8.24 -7.00 -7.64
N ASP A 38 8.55 -8.29 -7.54
CA ASP A 38 9.11 -9.05 -8.67
C ASP A 38 8.19 -8.99 -9.89
N ALA A 39 6.90 -9.22 -9.69
CA ALA A 39 5.89 -9.15 -10.75
C ALA A 39 5.68 -7.73 -11.30
N MET A 40 5.83 -6.68 -10.49
CA MET A 40 5.79 -5.29 -10.98
C MET A 40 6.96 -4.99 -11.90
N ILE A 41 8.17 -5.40 -11.50
CA ILE A 41 9.38 -5.19 -12.31
C ILE A 41 9.26 -5.94 -13.64
N SER A 42 8.86 -7.22 -13.61
CA SER A 42 8.70 -8.00 -14.84
C SER A 42 7.61 -7.48 -15.78
N LYS A 43 6.65 -6.71 -15.26
CA LYS A 43 5.57 -6.08 -16.03
C LYS A 43 5.90 -4.65 -16.50
N GLY A 44 7.12 -4.17 -16.33
CA GLY A 44 7.55 -2.88 -16.87
C GLY A 44 7.52 -1.70 -15.89
N LEU A 45 7.56 -1.94 -14.58
CA LEU A 45 7.63 -0.85 -13.57
C LEU A 45 8.74 0.18 -13.87
N LEU A 46 9.89 -0.29 -14.36
CA LEU A 46 11.02 0.60 -14.67
C LEU A 46 10.76 1.46 -15.90
N ASP A 47 10.01 0.94 -16.86
CA ASP A 47 9.70 1.65 -18.09
C ASP A 47 8.69 2.75 -17.80
N GLU A 48 7.65 2.45 -17.01
CA GLU A 48 6.71 3.43 -16.45
C GLU A 48 7.45 4.54 -15.65
N ALA A 49 8.48 4.16 -14.88
CA ALA A 49 9.27 5.10 -14.09
C ALA A 49 10.12 6.04 -14.94
N ILE A 50 10.72 5.52 -16.02
CA ILE A 50 11.48 6.32 -16.99
C ILE A 50 10.56 7.32 -17.70
N GLU A 51 9.38 6.87 -18.13
CA GLU A 51 8.39 7.74 -18.78
C GLU A 51 7.94 8.87 -17.84
N LEU A 52 7.61 8.55 -16.59
CA LEU A 52 7.23 9.56 -15.61
C LEU A 52 8.35 10.59 -15.37
N LYS A 53 9.62 10.16 -15.36
CA LYS A 53 10.75 11.07 -15.19
C LYS A 53 10.87 12.03 -16.38
N LYS A 54 10.79 11.53 -17.61
CA LYS A 54 10.78 12.35 -18.83
C LYS A 54 9.65 13.38 -18.83
N MET A 55 8.43 12.95 -18.48
CA MET A 55 7.28 13.86 -18.39
C MET A 55 7.49 15.00 -17.38
N ASN A 56 8.12 14.71 -16.23
CA ASN A 56 8.43 15.73 -15.23
C ASN A 56 9.49 16.73 -15.72
N GLU A 57 10.51 16.24 -16.45
CA GLU A 57 11.56 17.07 -17.06
C GLU A 57 10.98 18.00 -18.14
N ASP A 58 10.19 17.45 -19.05
CA ASP A 58 9.56 18.21 -20.15
C ASP A 58 8.63 19.32 -19.64
N ALA A 59 7.92 19.05 -18.55
CA ALA A 59 7.00 20.03 -17.95
C ALA A 59 7.73 21.08 -17.08
N ASN A 60 9.04 20.98 -16.88
CA ASN A 60 9.84 21.78 -15.92
C ASN A 60 9.24 21.75 -14.50
N VAL A 61 8.67 20.60 -14.14
CA VAL A 61 7.87 20.44 -12.93
C VAL A 61 8.78 19.95 -11.80
N LYS A 62 9.19 20.87 -10.91
CA LYS A 62 9.89 20.54 -9.66
C LYS A 62 8.91 19.98 -8.60
N LEU A 63 8.23 18.87 -8.89
CA LEU A 63 7.29 18.18 -7.97
C LEU A 63 8.01 17.22 -7.02
N PHE A 64 9.20 17.57 -6.55
CA PHE A 64 9.86 16.77 -5.51
C PHE A 64 8.94 16.66 -4.29
N GLY A 65 8.49 15.44 -4.01
CA GLY A 65 7.64 15.15 -2.87
C GLY A 65 6.20 15.67 -2.97
N LYS A 66 5.61 15.82 -4.15
CA LYS A 66 4.17 16.13 -4.30
C LYS A 66 3.51 15.21 -5.34
N GLY A 67 2.23 14.90 -5.13
CA GLY A 67 1.43 14.11 -6.06
C GLY A 67 2.01 12.71 -6.33
N ILE A 68 1.96 12.27 -7.58
CA ILE A 68 2.39 10.93 -8.02
C ILE A 68 3.86 10.64 -7.71
N ASN A 69 4.70 11.67 -7.62
CA ASN A 69 6.14 11.54 -7.32
C ASN A 69 6.42 11.13 -5.86
N GLN A 70 5.42 11.08 -4.98
CA GLN A 70 5.56 10.52 -3.63
C GLN A 70 5.43 8.98 -3.59
N SER A 71 4.92 8.37 -4.67
CA SER A 71 4.62 6.94 -4.75
C SER A 71 5.83 6.07 -4.39
N ILE A 72 5.55 4.94 -3.75
CA ILE A 72 6.56 3.92 -3.42
C ILE A 72 6.82 3.11 -4.69
N ALA A 73 7.97 3.33 -5.32
CA ALA A 73 8.55 2.65 -6.47
C ALA A 73 9.58 3.60 -7.10
N TYR A 74 9.10 4.75 -7.61
CA TYR A 74 9.86 5.66 -8.45
C TYR A 74 11.10 6.21 -7.76
N LYS A 75 10.94 6.77 -6.57
CA LYS A 75 12.06 7.35 -5.80
C LYS A 75 13.06 6.31 -5.29
N GLU A 76 12.68 5.03 -5.24
CA GLU A 76 13.59 3.96 -4.85
C GLU A 76 14.50 3.53 -6.00
N PHE A 77 14.08 3.74 -7.24
CA PHE A 77 14.83 3.42 -8.46
C PHE A 77 15.42 4.65 -9.15
N ASP A 78 15.25 5.87 -8.62
CA ASP A 78 15.63 7.12 -9.28
C ASP A 78 17.10 7.14 -9.74
N THR A 79 18.02 6.75 -8.85
CA THR A 79 19.47 6.66 -9.16
C THR A 79 19.79 5.57 -10.20
N TYR A 80 19.10 4.43 -10.13
CA TYR A 80 19.26 3.36 -11.12
C TYR A 80 18.73 3.78 -12.49
N ILE A 81 17.59 4.46 -12.52
CA ILE A 81 16.97 4.99 -13.74
C ILE A 81 17.89 6.00 -14.42
N GLU A 82 18.53 6.90 -13.67
CA GLU A 82 19.52 7.84 -14.23
C GLU A 82 20.69 7.12 -14.90
N LYS A 83 21.23 6.08 -14.27
CA LYS A 83 22.28 5.27 -14.88
C LYS A 83 21.78 4.54 -16.13
N LYS A 84 20.59 3.94 -16.06
CA LYS A 84 19.97 3.23 -17.18
C LYS A 84 19.71 4.16 -18.39
N ILE A 85 19.25 5.38 -18.17
CA ILE A 85 19.05 6.41 -19.22
C ILE A 85 20.38 6.76 -19.89
N ASN A 86 21.47 6.82 -19.12
CA ASN A 86 22.82 7.06 -19.62
C ASN A 86 23.51 5.79 -20.16
N ASN A 87 22.75 4.71 -20.41
CA ASN A 87 23.26 3.41 -20.89
C ASN A 87 24.32 2.75 -19.98
N VAL A 88 24.29 3.05 -18.68
CA VAL A 88 25.14 2.42 -17.67
C VAL A 88 24.36 1.28 -17.00
N SER A 89 24.84 0.04 -17.18
CA SER A 89 24.31 -1.13 -16.46
C SER A 89 24.97 -1.23 -15.08
N ASP A 90 24.14 -1.40 -14.05
CA ASP A 90 24.58 -1.55 -12.66
C ASP A 90 23.60 -2.49 -11.93
N GLU A 91 23.89 -3.79 -12.01
CA GLU A 91 23.03 -4.85 -11.46
C GLU A 91 23.02 -4.84 -9.92
N ASP A 92 24.15 -4.49 -9.29
CA ASP A 92 24.24 -4.35 -7.84
C ASP A 92 23.33 -3.21 -7.35
N LEU A 93 23.37 -2.06 -8.02
CA LEU A 93 22.47 -0.94 -7.72
C LEU A 93 20.99 -1.33 -7.94
N PHE A 94 20.68 -2.05 -9.01
CA PHE A 94 19.33 -2.56 -9.25
C PHE A 94 18.82 -3.40 -8.08
N ASN A 95 19.63 -4.36 -7.62
CA ASN A 95 19.28 -5.23 -6.49
C ASN A 95 19.09 -4.44 -5.20
N VAL A 96 19.96 -3.46 -4.92
CA VAL A 96 19.81 -2.55 -3.77
C VAL A 96 18.53 -1.72 -3.85
N CYS A 97 18.19 -1.19 -5.03
CA CYS A 97 16.94 -0.44 -5.25
C CYS A 97 15.71 -1.33 -5.03
N LYS A 98 15.73 -2.56 -5.56
CA LYS A 98 14.68 -3.56 -5.40
C LYS A 98 14.44 -3.94 -3.94
N GLU A 99 15.49 -4.25 -3.19
CA GLU A 99 15.38 -4.55 -1.75
C GLU A 99 14.82 -3.37 -0.96
N ASN A 100 15.25 -2.16 -1.31
CA ASN A 100 14.73 -0.93 -0.71
C ASN A 100 13.23 -0.75 -0.97
N LEU A 101 12.77 -1.05 -2.19
CA LEU A 101 11.35 -1.02 -2.55
C LEU A 101 10.54 -2.02 -1.71
N ILE A 102 11.01 -3.26 -1.59
CA ILE A 102 10.37 -4.30 -0.75
C ILE A 102 10.29 -3.81 0.70
N ARG A 103 11.41 -3.35 1.27
CA ARG A 103 11.49 -2.86 2.65
C ARG A 103 10.54 -1.69 2.90
N LYS A 104 10.49 -0.70 2.02
CA LYS A 104 9.61 0.46 2.18
C LYS A 104 8.13 0.10 2.01
N THR A 105 7.80 -0.80 1.09
CA THR A 105 6.45 -1.35 0.93
C THR A 105 5.98 -2.05 2.21
N TYR A 106 6.84 -2.88 2.81
CA TYR A 106 6.54 -3.54 4.08
C TYR A 106 6.35 -2.55 5.23
N ARG A 107 7.23 -1.55 5.37
CA ARG A 107 7.08 -0.48 6.37
C ARG A 107 5.79 0.32 6.18
N TYR A 108 5.37 0.53 4.94
CA TYR A 108 4.10 1.18 4.64
C TYR A 108 2.91 0.34 5.10
N ALA A 109 2.90 -0.97 4.83
CA ALA A 109 1.88 -1.89 5.33
C ALA A 109 1.78 -1.87 6.86
N LYS A 110 2.91 -1.90 7.59
CA LYS A 110 2.92 -1.79 9.06
C LYS A 110 2.40 -0.43 9.54
N ARG A 111 2.68 0.65 8.82
CA ARG A 111 2.15 1.98 9.14
C ARG A 111 0.63 2.03 8.93
N GLN A 112 0.10 1.42 7.87
CA GLN A 112 -1.34 1.30 7.63
C GLN A 112 -2.01 0.53 8.77
N ARG A 113 -1.50 -0.67 9.14
CA ARG A 113 -2.00 -1.45 10.29
C ARG A 113 -2.04 -0.61 11.57
N ARG A 114 -0.94 0.09 11.88
CA ARG A 114 -0.87 0.97 13.07
C ARG A 114 -1.90 2.10 13.02
N TRP A 115 -2.10 2.72 11.86
CA TRP A 115 -3.07 3.79 11.69
C TRP A 115 -4.50 3.27 11.86
N ILE A 116 -4.83 2.13 11.27
CA ILE A 116 -6.16 1.50 11.39
C ILE A 116 -6.47 1.18 12.85
N LEU A 117 -5.58 0.48 13.55
CA LEU A 117 -5.82 0.10 14.94
C LEU A 117 -5.89 1.31 15.88
N ASN A 118 -4.97 2.28 15.75
CA ASN A 118 -4.89 3.37 16.71
C ASN A 118 -5.79 4.56 16.39
N ARG A 119 -6.13 4.79 15.12
CA ARG A 119 -7.03 5.89 14.73
C ARG A 119 -8.42 5.38 14.44
N PHE A 120 -8.54 4.42 13.54
CA PHE A 120 -9.85 3.97 13.07
C PHE A 120 -10.64 3.24 14.16
N VAL A 121 -10.02 2.24 14.80
CA VAL A 121 -10.66 1.51 15.91
C VAL A 121 -10.63 2.35 17.18
N LYS A 122 -9.43 2.70 17.68
CA LYS A 122 -9.32 3.31 19.02
C LYS A 122 -9.84 4.75 19.12
N CYS A 123 -9.68 5.59 18.09
CA CYS A 123 -10.12 6.99 18.19
C CYS A 123 -11.54 7.23 17.66
N TYR A 124 -11.99 6.45 16.68
CA TYR A 124 -13.30 6.64 16.05
C TYR A 124 -14.32 5.55 16.43
N ASP A 125 -13.90 4.58 17.24
CA ASP A 125 -14.73 3.48 17.73
C ASP A 125 -15.48 2.75 16.60
N ILE A 126 -14.81 2.61 15.46
CA ILE A 126 -15.40 2.00 14.28
C ILE A 126 -15.20 0.48 14.37
N PRO A 127 -16.28 -0.31 14.42
CA PRO A 127 -16.18 -1.77 14.40
C PRO A 127 -15.59 -2.23 13.07
N LEU A 128 -14.69 -3.21 13.13
CA LEU A 128 -14.04 -3.81 11.96
C LEU A 128 -14.44 -5.27 11.84
N ASN A 129 -15.01 -5.63 10.70
CA ASN A 129 -15.14 -7.02 10.29
C ASN A 129 -13.78 -7.48 9.75
N ARG A 130 -12.93 -7.99 10.65
CA ARG A 130 -11.58 -8.43 10.30
C ARG A 130 -11.65 -9.73 9.50
N VAL A 131 -10.93 -9.76 8.39
CA VAL A 131 -10.74 -10.94 7.56
C VAL A 131 -9.24 -11.19 7.52
N ASP A 132 -8.79 -12.26 8.19
CA ASP A 132 -7.43 -12.75 7.97
C ASP A 132 -7.31 -13.14 6.50
N VAL A 133 -6.19 -12.84 5.84
CA VAL A 133 -5.90 -13.23 4.45
C VAL A 133 -4.60 -14.02 4.33
N SER A 134 -4.02 -14.44 5.45
CA SER A 134 -2.82 -15.28 5.46
C SER A 134 -3.08 -16.73 5.00
N ARG A 135 -4.33 -17.20 4.97
CA ARG A 135 -4.68 -18.62 4.82
C ARG A 135 -5.85 -18.85 3.84
N ASP A 136 -6.83 -19.66 4.24
CA ASP A 136 -7.98 -20.13 3.45
C ASP A 136 -8.93 -18.98 3.11
N TYR A 137 -8.59 -18.28 2.03
CA TYR A 137 -9.34 -17.16 1.50
C TYR A 137 -10.80 -17.52 1.18
N ALA A 138 -11.07 -18.75 0.74
CA ALA A 138 -12.41 -19.19 0.38
C ALA A 138 -13.33 -19.24 1.60
N LYS A 139 -12.85 -19.83 2.70
CA LYS A 139 -13.59 -19.85 3.98
C LYS A 139 -13.77 -18.43 4.55
N GLN A 140 -12.74 -17.60 4.44
CA GLN A 140 -12.74 -16.22 4.92
C GLN A 140 -13.74 -15.35 4.13
N LEU A 141 -13.82 -15.54 2.80
CA LEU A 141 -14.79 -14.88 1.93
C LEU A 141 -16.23 -15.26 2.29
N ALA A 142 -16.50 -16.54 2.55
CA ALA A 142 -17.84 -16.98 2.95
C ALA A 142 -18.32 -16.30 4.24
N SER A 143 -17.42 -16.11 5.21
CA SER A 143 -17.74 -15.36 6.44
C SER A 143 -18.03 -13.90 6.15
N ALA A 144 -17.25 -13.25 5.30
CA ALA A 144 -17.46 -11.85 4.92
C ALA A 144 -18.81 -11.64 4.21
N VAL A 145 -19.18 -12.56 3.31
CA VAL A 145 -20.49 -12.51 2.64
C VAL A 145 -21.65 -12.61 3.63
N ARG A 146 -21.55 -13.49 4.65
CA ARG A 146 -22.57 -13.58 5.70
C ARG A 146 -22.73 -12.27 6.46
N THR A 147 -21.62 -11.63 6.84
CA THR A 147 -21.64 -10.32 7.49
C THR A 147 -22.34 -9.26 6.65
N VAL A 148 -22.11 -9.23 5.34
CA VAL A 148 -22.82 -8.31 4.43
C VAL A 148 -24.32 -8.61 4.42
N LEU A 149 -24.72 -9.88 4.33
CA LEU A 149 -26.13 -10.26 4.31
C LEU A 149 -26.86 -9.89 5.62
N GLU A 150 -26.19 -10.02 6.76
CA GLU A 150 -26.71 -9.59 8.06
C GLU A 150 -26.84 -8.07 8.14
N PHE A 151 -25.82 -7.33 7.69
CA PHE A 151 -25.85 -5.87 7.63
C PHE A 151 -26.94 -5.32 6.70
N CYS A 152 -27.22 -5.98 5.57
CA CYS A 152 -28.30 -5.56 4.68
C CYS A 152 -29.71 -5.84 5.23
N ARG A 153 -29.84 -6.66 6.28
CA ARG A 153 -31.12 -6.99 6.92
C ARG A 153 -31.43 -6.11 8.13
N SER A 154 -30.42 -5.47 8.72
CA SER A 154 -30.54 -4.49 9.81
C SER A 154 -30.92 -3.11 9.31
#